data_AF-U5HIH2-F1
#
_entry.id   AF-U5HIH2-F1
#
_cell.length_a   1.000
_cell.length_b   1.000
_cell.length_c   1.000
_cell.angle_alpha   90.00
_cell.angle_beta   90.00
_cell.angle_gamma   90.00
#
_symmetry.space_group_name_H-M   'P 1'
#
loop_
_entity.id
_entity.type
_entity.pdbx_description
1 polymer ?
#
loop_
_entity_poly.entity_id
_entity_poly.type
_entity_poly.pdbx_seq_one_letter_code
_entity_poly.pdbx_strand_id
1 'polypeptide(L)'
;YCVARPQVEPRLLVASIGSFWQLLFLIVLVAIPDNLGRWAKYAITSLLLAFPYAHPILVSLNSRNSGSVRTRSVSASLYNMFVQAGSIVASNIYQSRDKPYYRHGNRVLLGIVSSNIVLFFLVKFYYVARNQQRAKKWEALTVDQRRTYLETTKNEGNRRLDFKFAH
;
A
#
# COMPACT_ATOMS: atom_id res chain seq x y z
N TYR A 1 -31.57 -2.87 3.61
CA TYR A 1 -30.89 -2.60 4.89
C TYR A 1 -29.56 -3.33 4.92
N CYS A 2 -28.45 -2.66 4.59
CA CYS A 2 -27.12 -3.12 4.94
C CYS A 2 -26.37 -1.91 5.46
N VAL A 3 -26.06 -1.97 6.75
CA VAL A 3 -25.61 -0.88 7.59
C VAL A 3 -24.38 -0.21 6.97
N ALA A 4 -24.51 1.08 6.69
CA ALA A 4 -23.38 1.98 6.56
C ALA A 4 -22.55 1.87 7.85
N ARG A 5 -21.48 1.07 7.84
CA ARG A 5 -20.43 1.17 8.84
C ARG A 5 -19.52 2.31 8.42
N PRO A 6 -19.51 3.47 9.11
CA PRO A 6 -18.44 4.42 8.98
C PRO A 6 -17.24 3.88 9.78
N GLN A 7 -16.68 2.76 9.34
CA GLN A 7 -15.41 2.29 9.89
C GLN A 7 -14.33 2.93 9.05
N VAL A 8 -13.66 3.90 9.66
CA VAL A 8 -12.30 4.31 9.29
C VAL A 8 -11.46 3.06 9.42
N GLU A 9 -11.50 2.19 8.40
CA GLU A 9 -10.78 0.93 8.46
C GLU A 9 -9.31 1.27 8.28
N PRO A 10 -8.43 1.03 9.27
CA PRO A 10 -7.03 1.43 9.21
C PRO A 10 -6.24 0.51 8.26
N ARG A 11 -6.80 0.08 7.12
CA ARG A 11 -6.21 -0.93 6.23
C ARG A 11 -4.86 -0.49 5.71
N LEU A 12 -4.70 0.76 5.28
CA LEU A 12 -3.39 1.27 4.85
C LEU A 12 -2.41 1.41 6.02
N LEU A 13 -2.91 1.73 7.22
CA LEU A 13 -2.07 1.84 8.42
C LEU A 13 -1.58 0.47 8.89
N VAL A 14 -2.47 -0.53 8.93
CA VAL A 14 -2.13 -1.93 9.21
C VAL A 14 -1.18 -2.49 8.15
N ALA A 15 -1.41 -2.17 6.87
CA ALA A 15 -0.52 -2.57 5.80
C ALA A 15 0.89 -1.95 5.91
N SER A 16 1.00 -0.73 6.47
CA SER A 16 2.29 -0.06 6.66
C SER A 16 3.14 -0.66 7.79
N ILE A 17 2.55 -1.41 8.73
CA ILE A 17 3.29 -2.05 9.85
C ILE A 17 4.42 -2.94 9.33
N GLY A 18 4.18 -3.68 8.23
CA GLY A 18 5.20 -4.52 7.61
C GLY A 18 6.41 -3.71 7.11
N SER A 19 6.19 -2.51 6.58
CA SER A 19 7.29 -1.64 6.13
C SER A 19 8.07 -1.04 7.29
N PHE A 20 7.41 -0.66 8.39
CA PHE A 20 8.12 -0.23 9.60
C PHE A 20 8.93 -1.35 10.24
N TRP A 21 8.40 -2.58 10.25
CA TRP A 21 9.13 -3.77 10.69
C TRP A 21 10.41 -3.98 9.87
N GLN A 22 10.27 -3.99 8.54
CA GLN A 22 11.42 -4.13 7.63
C GLN A 22 12.42 -2.98 7.81
N LEU A 23 11.95 -1.75 8.00
CA LEU A 23 12.80 -0.58 8.22
C LEU A 23 13.67 -0.77 9.48
N LEU A 24 13.06 -1.17 10.59
CA LEU A 24 13.76 -1.39 11.86
C LEU A 24 14.88 -2.43 11.69
N PHE A 25 14.57 -3.59 11.13
CA PHE A 25 15.55 -4.67 10.98
C PHE A 25 16.62 -4.38 9.92
N LEU A 26 16.29 -3.63 8.86
CA LEU A 26 17.30 -3.16 7.89
C LEU A 26 18.25 -2.13 8.49
N ILE A 27 17.76 -1.20 9.31
CA ILE A 27 18.61 -0.25 10.04
C ILE A 27 19.59 -1.01 10.94
N VAL A 28 19.09 -1.99 11.71
CA VAL A 28 19.93 -2.85 12.54
C VAL A 28 20.97 -3.58 11.68
N LEU A 29 20.55 -4.21 10.57
CA LEU A 29 21.44 -4.97 9.69
C LEU A 29 22.55 -4.10 9.05
N VAL A 30 22.27 -2.84 8.76
CA VAL A 30 23.27 -1.89 8.22
C VAL A 30 24.20 -1.34 9.31
N ALA A 31 23.71 -1.21 10.55
CA ALA A 31 24.46 -0.62 11.66
C ALA A 31 25.34 -1.62 12.44
N ILE A 32 25.04 -2.93 12.38
CA ILE A 32 25.80 -3.93 13.14
C ILE A 32 27.27 -4.05 12.67
N PRO A 33 28.21 -4.31 13.60
CA PRO A 33 29.61 -4.52 13.26
C PRO A 33 29.84 -5.90 12.63
N ASP A 34 30.89 -6.01 11.81
CA ASP A 34 31.16 -7.21 11.01
C ASP A 34 31.59 -8.41 11.87
N ASN A 35 32.08 -8.16 13.09
CA ASN A 35 32.49 -9.18 14.06
C ASN A 35 31.32 -9.86 14.80
N LEU A 36 30.06 -9.50 14.51
CA LEU A 36 28.90 -10.09 15.17
C LEU A 36 28.80 -11.60 14.86
N GLY A 37 28.50 -12.40 15.89
CA GLY A 37 28.40 -13.86 15.78
C GLY A 37 27.40 -14.33 14.72
N ARG A 38 27.73 -15.44 14.05
CA ARG A 38 26.93 -16.01 12.94
C ARG A 38 25.46 -16.23 13.31
N TRP A 39 25.19 -16.72 14.53
CA TRP A 39 23.83 -16.93 15.03
C TRP A 39 23.02 -15.65 15.22
N ALA A 40 23.66 -14.55 15.63
CA ALA A 40 22.99 -13.26 15.77
C ALA A 40 22.63 -12.68 14.40
N LYS A 41 23.52 -12.78 13.41
CA LYS A 41 23.23 -12.36 12.02
C LYS A 41 22.08 -13.19 11.41
N TYR A 42 22.09 -14.50 11.66
CA TYR A 42 21.00 -15.40 11.25
C TYR A 42 19.67 -14.97 11.89
N ALA A 43 19.64 -14.79 13.21
CA ALA A 43 18.44 -14.37 13.93
C ALA A 43 17.87 -13.03 13.41
N ILE A 44 18.71 -12.02 13.18
CA ILE A 44 18.29 -10.72 12.65
C ILE A 44 17.70 -10.87 11.25
N THR A 45 18.33 -11.66 10.38
CA THR A 45 17.86 -11.89 9.02
C THR A 45 16.54 -12.68 9.00
N SER A 46 16.40 -13.68 9.87
CA SER A 46 15.15 -14.43 10.03
C SER A 46 14.03 -13.52 10.53
N LEU A 47 14.28 -12.64 11.50
CA LEU A 47 13.30 -11.67 11.99
C LEU A 47 12.90 -10.65 10.92
N LEU A 48 13.86 -10.20 10.09
CA LEU A 48 13.58 -9.35 8.94
C LEU A 48 12.58 -10.00 7.97
N LEU A 49 12.75 -11.30 7.70
CA LEU A 49 11.88 -12.07 6.81
C LEU A 49 10.52 -12.44 7.44
N ALA A 50 10.43 -12.48 8.77
CA ALA A 50 9.21 -12.77 9.53
C ALA A 50 8.22 -11.57 9.60
N PHE A 51 8.26 -10.67 8.62
CA PHE A 51 7.40 -9.49 8.60
C PHE A 51 5.93 -9.87 8.29
N PRO A 52 4.95 -9.10 8.79
CA PRO A 52 3.55 -9.33 8.48
C PRO A 52 3.25 -9.03 7.00
N TYR A 53 2.76 -10.04 6.27
CA TYR A 53 2.55 -9.94 4.83
C TYR A 53 1.25 -9.19 4.47
N ALA A 54 1.39 -7.91 4.11
CA ALA A 54 0.26 -7.00 3.84
C ALA A 54 -0.37 -7.14 2.43
N HIS A 55 0.19 -7.96 1.55
CA HIS A 55 -0.24 -8.09 0.16
C HIS A 55 -1.73 -8.40 -0.02
N PRO A 56 -2.38 -9.30 0.75
CA PRO A 56 -3.81 -9.57 0.60
C PRO A 56 -4.67 -8.33 0.92
N ILE A 57 -4.24 -7.51 1.88
CA ILE A 57 -4.92 -6.27 2.25
C ILE A 57 -4.87 -5.29 1.07
N LEU A 58 -3.71 -5.11 0.44
CA LEU A 58 -3.55 -4.22 -0.72
C LEU A 58 -4.36 -4.67 -1.93
N VAL A 59 -4.37 -5.97 -2.23
CA VAL A 59 -5.20 -6.53 -3.31
C VAL A 59 -6.69 -6.30 -3.04
N SER A 60 -7.13 -6.48 -1.79
CA SER A 60 -8.52 -6.22 -1.39
C SER A 60 -8.91 -4.74 -1.52
N LEU A 61 -7.99 -3.83 -1.19
CA LEU A 61 -8.18 -2.38 -1.33
C LEU A 61 -8.29 -1.98 -2.81
N ASN A 62 -7.37 -2.49 -3.63
CA ASN A 62 -7.36 -2.23 -5.06
C ASN A 62 -8.69 -2.63 -5.71
N SER A 63 -9.15 -3.83 -5.35
CA SER A 63 -10.44 -4.36 -5.76
C SER A 63 -11.60 -3.47 -5.34
N ARG A 64 -11.61 -2.97 -4.10
CA ARG A 64 -12.71 -2.16 -3.56
C ARG A 64 -12.78 -0.78 -4.23
N ASN A 65 -11.63 -0.20 -4.57
CA ASN A 65 -11.53 1.15 -5.15
C ASN A 65 -11.73 1.18 -6.67
N SER A 66 -11.74 0.03 -7.34
CA SER A 66 -11.91 -0.07 -8.80
C SER A 66 -13.31 0.37 -9.27
N GLY A 67 -14.36 0.10 -8.49
CA GLY A 67 -15.70 0.62 -8.73
C GLY A 67 -16.54 -0.10 -9.80
N SER A 68 -15.96 -0.92 -10.68
CA SER A 68 -16.71 -1.82 -11.58
C SER A 68 -15.98 -3.15 -11.81
N VAL A 69 -16.66 -4.16 -12.36
CA VAL A 69 -16.03 -5.48 -12.63
C VAL A 69 -14.90 -5.36 -13.65
N ARG A 70 -15.13 -4.60 -14.74
CA ARG A 70 -14.13 -4.35 -15.78
C ARG A 70 -12.89 -3.66 -15.22
N THR A 71 -13.07 -2.60 -14.43
CA THR A 71 -11.95 -1.86 -13.83
C THR A 71 -11.22 -2.69 -12.78
N ARG A 72 -11.93 -3.55 -12.02
CA ARG A 72 -11.32 -4.48 -11.06
C ARG A 72 -10.40 -5.49 -11.72
N SER A 73 -10.79 -6.03 -12.88
CA SER A 73 -9.95 -6.95 -13.66
C SER A 73 -8.68 -6.25 -14.15
N VAL A 74 -8.82 -5.09 -14.81
CA VAL A 74 -7.67 -4.29 -15.28
C VAL A 74 -6.75 -3.91 -14.12
N SER A 75 -7.32 -3.50 -12.99
CA SER A 75 -6.53 -3.11 -11.82
C SER A 75 -5.78 -4.29 -11.19
N ALA A 76 -6.38 -5.49 -11.17
CA ALA A 76 -5.71 -6.69 -10.69
C ALA A 76 -4.54 -7.09 -11.60
N SER A 77 -4.72 -7.03 -12.92
CA SER A 77 -3.65 -7.30 -13.90
C SER A 77 -2.50 -6.31 -13.74
N LEU A 78 -2.79 -5.02 -13.62
CA LEU A 78 -1.76 -3.98 -13.39
C LEU A 78 -1.00 -4.24 -12.09
N TYR A 79 -1.71 -4.51 -10.99
CA TYR A 79 -1.10 -4.81 -9.71
C TYR A 79 -0.11 -5.98 -9.82
N ASN A 80 -0.50 -7.08 -10.48
CA ASN A 80 0.39 -8.23 -10.68
C ASN A 80 1.60 -7.89 -11.54
N MET A 81 1.45 -7.10 -12.62
CA MET A 81 2.59 -6.69 -13.45
C MET A 81 3.61 -5.87 -12.65
N PHE A 82 3.17 -4.97 -11.76
CA PHE A 82 4.08 -4.23 -10.87
C PHE A 82 4.80 -5.15 -9.87
N VAL A 83 4.11 -6.15 -9.30
CA VAL A 83 4.75 -7.15 -8.43
C VAL A 83 5.84 -7.92 -9.18
N GLN A 84 5.55 -8.38 -10.39
CA GLN A 84 6.54 -9.11 -11.21
C GLN A 84 7.72 -8.23 -11.61
N ALA A 85 7.48 -6.98 -12.01
CA ALA A 85 8.54 -6.02 -12.31
C ALA A 85 9.42 -5.76 -11.07
N GLY A 86 8.82 -5.61 -9.89
CA GLY A 86 9.55 -5.48 -8.63
C GLY A 86 10.44 -6.68 -8.31
N SER A 87 9.97 -7.90 -8.60
CA SER A 87 10.75 -9.13 -8.44
C SER A 87 11.99 -9.16 -9.35
N ILE A 88 11.85 -8.71 -10.60
CA ILE A 88 12.98 -8.59 -11.55
C ILE A 88 14.02 -7.56 -11.06
N VAL A 89 13.58 -6.43 -10.50
CA VAL A 89 14.50 -5.46 -9.92
C VAL A 89 15.19 -6.04 -8.69
N ALA A 90 14.42 -6.71 -7.81
CA ALA A 90 14.93 -7.27 -6.56
C ALA A 90 16.04 -8.32 -6.79
N SER A 91 15.94 -9.14 -7.84
CA SER A 91 16.96 -10.14 -8.19
C SER A 91 18.31 -9.54 -8.58
N ASN A 92 18.36 -8.24 -8.90
CA ASN A 92 19.58 -7.52 -9.29
C ASN A 92 20.18 -6.64 -8.18
N ILE A 93 19.50 -6.51 -7.03
CA ILE A 93 19.96 -5.68 -5.91
C ILE A 93 21.20 -6.28 -5.24
N TYR A 94 21.17 -7.59 -4.97
CA TYR A 94 22.27 -8.28 -4.32
C TYR A 94 23.30 -8.75 -5.34
N GLN A 95 24.49 -8.15 -5.31
CA GLN A 95 25.56 -8.43 -6.27
C GLN A 95 26.73 -9.15 -5.61
N SER A 96 27.43 -10.01 -6.36
CA SER A 96 28.56 -10.77 -5.84
C SER A 96 29.74 -9.90 -5.36
N ARG A 97 29.87 -8.68 -5.88
CA ARG A 97 30.83 -7.66 -5.44
C ARG A 97 30.64 -7.25 -3.97
N ASP A 98 29.42 -7.35 -3.45
CA ASP A 98 29.04 -6.87 -2.12
C ASP A 98 29.10 -8.00 -1.06
N LYS A 99 29.60 -9.18 -1.44
CA LYS A 99 29.89 -10.27 -0.50
C LYS A 99 30.95 -9.85 0.54
N PRO A 100 30.90 -10.37 1.78
CA PRO A 100 29.92 -11.32 2.31
C PRO A 100 28.71 -10.66 3.02
N TYR A 101 28.75 -9.36 3.31
CA TYR A 101 27.78 -8.70 4.19
C TYR A 101 26.71 -7.87 3.46
N TYR A 102 26.85 -7.68 2.15
CA TYR A 102 25.87 -7.04 1.27
C TYR A 102 25.39 -5.66 1.74
N ARG A 103 26.32 -4.82 2.23
CA ARG A 103 25.98 -3.51 2.82
C ARG A 103 25.37 -2.56 1.80
N HIS A 104 25.80 -2.61 0.54
CA HIS A 104 25.23 -1.78 -0.52
C HIS A 104 23.79 -2.22 -0.84
N GLY A 105 23.56 -3.53 -1.01
CA GLY A 105 22.22 -4.08 -1.23
C GLY A 105 21.26 -3.72 -0.10
N ASN A 106 21.71 -3.85 1.15
CA ASN A 106 20.91 -3.49 2.34
C ASN A 106 20.56 -2.00 2.39
N ARG A 107 21.48 -1.10 1.96
CA ARG A 107 21.20 0.34 1.86
C ARG A 107 20.17 0.67 0.77
N VAL A 108 20.23 -0.01 -0.37
CA VAL A 108 19.24 0.13 -1.45
C VAL A 108 17.86 -0.30 -0.94
N LEU A 109 17.78 -1.44 -0.25
CA LEU A 109 16.53 -1.91 0.36
C LEU A 109 15.98 -0.94 1.40
N LEU A 110 16.85 -0.33 2.22
CA LEU A 110 16.44 0.71 3.17
C LEU A 110 15.82 1.92 2.47
N GLY A 111 16.38 2.34 1.33
CA GLY A 111 15.81 3.40 0.49
C GLY A 111 14.43 3.02 -0.08
N ILE A 112 14.28 1.78 -0.55
CA ILE A 112 13.00 1.27 -1.08
C ILE A 112 11.93 1.22 0.01
N VAL A 113 12.25 0.66 1.18
CA VAL A 113 11.31 0.58 2.31
C VAL A 113 10.91 1.96 2.81
N SER A 114 11.85 2.89 2.91
CA SER A 114 11.57 4.28 3.30
C SER A 114 10.63 4.96 2.29
N SER A 115 10.89 4.78 1.00
CA SER A 115 10.02 5.28 -0.07
C SER A 115 8.62 4.68 -0.01
N ASN A 116 8.51 3.39 0.33
CA ASN A 116 7.23 2.70 0.48
C ASN A 116 6.39 3.25 1.64
N ILE A 117 7.03 3.58 2.77
CA ILE A 117 6.35 4.24 3.90
C ILE A 117 5.77 5.58 3.45
N VAL A 118 6.55 6.41 2.75
CA VAL A 118 6.06 7.68 2.20
C VAL A 118 4.88 7.46 1.26
N LEU A 119 4.96 6.45 0.38
CA LEU A 119 3.88 6.09 -0.54
C LEU A 119 2.57 5.75 0.20
N PHE A 120 2.63 4.98 1.29
CA PHE A 120 1.44 4.67 2.10
C PHE A 120 0.76 5.94 2.63
N PHE A 121 1.53 6.90 3.14
CA PHE A 121 0.99 8.18 3.60
C PHE A 121 0.40 9.01 2.46
N LEU A 122 1.09 9.07 1.31
CA LEU A 122 0.60 9.79 0.13
C LEU A 122 -0.72 9.21 -0.39
N VAL A 123 -0.83 7.88 -0.48
CA VAL A 123 -2.05 7.19 -0.91
C VAL A 123 -3.20 7.47 0.06
N LYS A 124 -2.95 7.39 1.38
CA LYS A 124 -3.95 7.72 2.39
C LYS A 124 -4.41 9.17 2.27
N PHE A 125 -3.47 10.11 2.17
CA PHE A 125 -3.79 11.52 2.01
C PHE A 125 -4.60 11.78 0.74
N TYR A 126 -4.21 11.18 -0.38
CA TYR A 126 -4.92 11.29 -1.65
C TYR A 126 -6.38 10.82 -1.53
N TYR A 127 -6.64 9.67 -0.93
CA TYR A 127 -8.00 9.17 -0.78
C TYR A 127 -8.82 9.99 0.21
N VAL A 128 -8.23 10.47 1.31
CA VAL A 128 -8.90 11.38 2.25
C VAL A 128 -9.28 12.69 1.56
N ALA A 129 -8.33 13.33 0.87
CA ALA A 129 -8.58 14.57 0.13
C ALA A 129 -9.65 14.39 -0.94
N ARG A 130 -9.61 13.26 -1.68
CA ARG A 130 -10.61 12.96 -2.72
C ARG A 130 -12.00 12.74 -2.13
N ASN A 131 -12.09 12.03 -1.01
CA ASN A 131 -13.35 11.83 -0.29
C ASN A 131 -13.91 13.15 0.25
N GLN A 132 -13.06 14.02 0.80
CA GLN A 132 -13.48 15.35 1.27
C GLN A 132 -13.99 16.24 0.13
N GLN A 133 -13.29 16.27 -1.01
CA GLN A 133 -13.74 17.01 -2.19
C GLN A 133 -15.12 16.54 -2.68
N ARG A 134 -15.36 15.22 -2.65
CA ARG A 134 -16.66 14.64 -3.03
C ARG A 134 -17.74 14.93 -2.01
N ALA A 135 -17.42 14.82 -0.72
CA ALA A 135 -18.35 15.13 0.37
C ALA A 135 -18.83 16.59 0.27
N LYS A 136 -17.93 17.55 0.06
CA LYS A 136 -18.29 18.96 -0.14
C LYS A 136 -19.27 19.16 -1.30
N LYS A 137 -19.02 18.51 -2.45
CA LYS A 137 -19.93 18.57 -3.61
C LYS A 137 -21.27 17.92 -3.33
N TRP A 138 -21.27 16.79 -2.62
CA TRP A 138 -22.50 16.07 -2.26
C TRP A 138 -23.35 16.84 -1.24
N GLU A 139 -22.71 17.45 -0.25
CA GLU A 139 -23.35 18.24 0.79
C GLU A 139 -23.96 19.53 0.24
N ALA A 140 -23.33 20.13 -0.78
CA ALA A 140 -23.87 21.29 -1.50
C ALA A 140 -25.14 20.98 -2.31
N LEU A 141 -25.45 19.71 -2.61
CA LEU A 141 -26.69 19.34 -3.32
C LEU A 141 -27.87 19.28 -2.35
N THR A 142 -29.01 19.85 -2.78
CA THR A 142 -30.29 19.70 -2.07
C THR A 142 -30.81 18.26 -2.17
N VAL A 143 -31.79 17.90 -1.35
CA VAL A 143 -32.37 16.54 -1.34
C VAL A 143 -32.92 16.15 -2.72
N ASP A 144 -33.63 17.08 -3.38
CA ASP A 144 -34.17 16.85 -4.72
C ASP A 144 -33.06 16.70 -5.76
N GLN A 145 -32.02 17.54 -5.70
CA GLN A 145 -30.86 17.43 -6.60
C GLN A 145 -30.10 16.11 -6.41
N ARG A 146 -29.99 15.60 -5.18
CA ARG A 146 -29.39 14.29 -4.91
C ARG A 146 -30.24 13.18 -5.51
N ARG A 147 -31.57 13.27 -5.40
CA ARG A 147 -32.49 12.31 -6.00
C ARG A 147 -32.39 12.32 -7.52
N THR A 148 -32.46 13.50 -8.14
CA THR A 148 -32.25 13.67 -9.59
C THR A 148 -30.89 13.14 -10.02
N TYR A 149 -29.83 13.41 -9.26
CA TYR A 149 -28.50 12.86 -9.55
C TYR A 149 -28.49 11.33 -9.53
N LEU A 150 -29.08 10.69 -8.53
CA LEU A 150 -29.12 9.22 -8.43
C LEU A 150 -29.95 8.59 -9.57
N GLU A 151 -31.00 9.27 -10.03
CA GLU A 151 -31.88 8.80 -11.10
C GLU A 151 -31.29 9.04 -12.50
N THR A 152 -30.54 10.12 -12.71
CA THR A 152 -30.08 10.56 -14.05
C THR A 152 -28.58 10.40 -14.31
N THR A 153 -27.78 10.07 -13.29
CA THR A 153 -26.32 10.02 -13.44
C THR A 153 -25.87 8.93 -14.40
N LYS A 154 -24.99 9.30 -15.33
CA LYS A 154 -24.26 8.36 -16.21
C LYS A 154 -22.95 7.88 -15.59
N ASN A 155 -22.60 8.37 -14.40
CA ASN A 155 -21.34 8.00 -13.77
C ASN A 155 -21.46 6.61 -13.15
N GLU A 156 -20.53 5.72 -13.49
CA GLU A 156 -20.47 4.37 -12.95
C GLU A 156 -19.34 4.20 -11.94
N GLY A 157 -19.58 3.31 -10.96
CA GLY A 157 -18.56 2.85 -10.03
C GLY A 157 -17.88 3.97 -9.24
N ASN A 158 -16.55 4.02 -9.32
CA ASN A 158 -15.75 4.96 -8.56
C ASN A 158 -15.85 6.41 -9.08
N ARG A 159 -16.54 6.66 -10.19
CA ARG A 159 -16.80 8.01 -10.73
C ARG A 159 -18.03 8.67 -10.12
N ARG A 160 -18.89 7.92 -9.43
CA ARG A 160 -20.07 8.47 -8.77
C ARG A 160 -19.69 9.40 -7.61
N LEU A 161 -20.52 10.41 -7.36
CA LEU A 161 -20.33 11.37 -6.27
C LEU A 161 -20.57 10.74 -4.88
N ASP A 162 -21.45 9.75 -4.78
CA ASP A 162 -21.75 9.00 -3.56
C ASP A 162 -20.69 7.91 -3.24
N PHE A 163 -19.79 7.62 -4.18
CA PHE A 163 -18.71 6.65 -3.96
C PHE A 163 -17.60 7.23 -3.07
N LYS A 164 -17.34 6.53 -1.95
CA LYS A 164 -16.23 6.81 -1.02
C LYS A 164 -15.10 5.79 -1.22
N PHE A 165 -13.89 6.28 -1.45
CA PHE A 165 -12.69 5.45 -1.52
C PHE A 165 -12.34 4.88 -0.14
N ALA A 166 -11.95 3.62 -0.10
CA ALA A 166 -11.40 2.99 1.10
C ALA A 166 -9.91 3.36 1.24
N HIS A 167 -9.50 3.68 2.47
CA HIS A 167 -8.14 4.11 2.83
C HIS A 167 -7.78 3.63 4.23
#